data_AF-A0A354ISD6-F1
#
_entry.id   AF-A0A354ISD6-F1
#
_cell.length_a   1.000
_cell.length_b   1.000
_cell.length_c   1.000
_cell.angle_alpha   90.00
_cell.angle_beta   90.00
_cell.angle_gamma   90.00
#
_symmetry.space_group_name_H-M   'P 1'
#
loop_
_entity.id
_entity.type
_entity.pdbx_description
1 polymer ?
#
loop_
_entity_poly.entity_id
_entity_poly.type
_entity_poly.pdbx_seq_one_letter_code
_entity_poly.pdbx_strand_id
1 'polypeptide(L)'
;MTELSKKEQLYELIRANPFISQQDLATELGLSRSAVAGYIATLVRERRLLGRAYVLPDNRPILCVGAANLDRKLRAEGTLA
;
A
#
# COMPACT_ATOMS: atom_id res chain seq x y z
N MET A 1 17.54 5.84 -10.67
CA MET A 1 17.05 5.35 -9.37
C MET A 1 16.40 6.53 -8.68
N THR A 2 15.09 6.51 -8.50
CA THR A 2 14.36 7.58 -7.81
C THR A 2 14.59 7.38 -6.32
N GLU A 3 15.28 8.33 -5.66
CA GLU A 3 15.44 8.34 -4.21
C GLU A 3 14.06 8.25 -3.53
N LEU A 4 13.86 7.27 -2.65
CA LEU A 4 12.62 7.16 -1.89
C LEU A 4 12.44 8.41 -1.02
N SER A 5 11.20 8.91 -0.92
CA SER A 5 10.91 10.02 0.00
C SER A 5 11.22 9.63 1.45
N LYS A 6 11.54 10.59 2.31
CA LYS A 6 11.77 10.34 3.75
C LYS A 6 10.59 9.63 4.44
N LYS A 7 9.35 9.90 4.00
CA LYS A 7 8.14 9.19 4.47
C LYS A 7 8.17 7.71 4.10
N GLU A 8 8.62 7.38 2.90
CA GLU A 8 8.71 5.99 2.45
C GLU A 8 9.88 5.26 3.12
N GLN A 9 11.05 5.89 3.24
CA GLN A 9 12.17 5.33 4.00
C GLN A 9 11.76 5.00 5.45
N LEU A 10 11.04 5.92 6.11
CA LEU A 10 10.48 5.69 7.46
C LEU A 10 9.52 4.51 7.51
N TYR A 11 8.65 4.37 6.50
CA TYR A 11 7.71 3.25 6.43
C TYR A 11 8.44 1.90 6.27
N GLU A 12 9.49 1.84 5.46
CA GLU A 12 10.31 0.63 5.28
C GLU A 12 11.03 0.23 6.56
N LEU A 13 11.61 1.20 7.29
CA LEU A 13 12.25 0.95 8.59
C LEU A 13 11.27 0.41 9.62
N ILE A 14 10.07 1.00 9.70
CA ILE A 14 8.99 0.49 10.56
C ILE A 14 8.57 -0.92 10.15
N ARG A 15 8.48 -1.21 8.84
CA ARG A 15 8.11 -2.54 8.35
C ARG A 15 9.17 -3.59 8.69
N ALA A 16 10.45 -3.21 8.66
CA ALA A 16 11.56 -4.08 9.03
C ALA A 16 11.64 -4.30 10.56
N ASN A 17 11.37 -3.27 11.35
CA ASN A 17 11.35 -3.33 12.81
C ASN A 17 10.19 -2.50 13.40
N PRO A 18 9.01 -3.11 13.64
CA PRO A 18 7.87 -2.40 14.21
C PRO A 18 8.05 -1.91 15.66
N PHE A 19 9.10 -2.35 16.35
CA PHE A 19 9.40 -1.94 17.72
C PHE A 19 10.40 -0.78 17.80
N ILE A 20 10.87 -0.27 16.65
CA ILE A 20 11.81 0.86 16.60
C ILE A 20 11.21 2.11 17.25
N SER A 21 12.00 2.86 18.02
CA SER A 21 11.51 4.09 18.64
C SER A 21 11.46 5.25 17.63
N GLN A 22 10.65 6.29 17.90
CA GLN A 22 10.66 7.52 17.08
C GLN A 22 12.01 8.24 17.11
N GLN A 23 12.75 8.07 18.21
CA GLN A 23 14.05 8.69 18.36
C GLN A 23 15.11 7.98 17.50
N ASP A 24 15.04 6.65 17.41
CA ASP A 24 15.96 5.88 16.57
C ASP A 24 15.66 6.11 15.09
N LEU A 25 14.38 6.14 14.69
CA LEU A 25 13.96 6.55 13.34
C LEU A 25 14.47 7.95 12.98
N ALA A 26 14.44 8.88 13.94
CA ALA A 26 14.94 10.24 13.74
C ALA A 26 16.45 10.25 13.51
N THR A 27 17.19 9.51 14.32
CA THR A 27 18.65 9.35 14.20
C THR A 27 19.03 8.72 12.86
N GLU A 28 18.39 7.62 12.48
CA GLU A 28 18.71 6.86 11.26
C GLU A 28 18.38 7.64 9.98
N LEU A 29 17.29 8.43 10.00
CA LEU A 29 16.86 9.21 8.83
C LEU A 29 17.42 10.63 8.79
N GLY A 30 18.14 11.08 9.83
CA GLY A 30 18.63 12.46 9.96
C GLY A 30 17.50 13.47 10.08
N LEU A 31 16.42 13.12 10.79
CA LEU A 31 15.22 13.93 10.99
C LEU A 31 15.09 14.36 12.45
N SER A 32 14.24 15.34 12.73
CA SER A 32 13.81 15.59 14.10
C SER A 32 12.76 14.55 14.54
N ARG A 33 12.68 14.29 15.85
CA ARG A 33 11.64 13.44 16.43
C ARG A 33 10.22 13.93 16.09
N SER A 34 10.02 15.24 16.03
CA SER A 34 8.72 15.84 15.65
C SER A 34 8.38 15.64 14.18
N ALA A 35 9.37 15.70 13.28
CA ALA A 35 9.17 15.37 11.86
C ALA A 35 8.77 13.91 11.68
N VAL A 36 9.44 12.99 12.39
CA VAL A 36 9.06 11.57 12.45
C VAL A 36 7.63 11.38 12.94
N ALA A 37 7.23 12.04 14.03
CA ALA A 37 5.86 11.98 14.53
C ALA A 37 4.82 12.50 13.50
N GLY A 38 5.16 13.55 12.74
CA GLY A 38 4.33 14.07 11.65
C GLY A 38 4.18 13.09 10.48
N TYR A 39 5.25 12.39 10.10
CA TYR A 39 5.19 11.33 9.09
C TYR A 39 4.36 10.14 9.57
N ILE A 40 4.53 9.70 10.81
CA ILE A 40 3.70 8.64 11.41
C ILE A 40 2.23 9.02 11.39
N ALA A 41 1.88 10.26 11.80
CA ALA A 41 0.50 10.72 11.77
C ALA A 41 -0.09 10.70 10.34
N THR A 42 0.73 11.05 9.35
CA THR A 42 0.35 10.98 7.93
C THR A 42 0.13 9.53 7.49
N LEU A 43 1.03 8.60 7.82
CA LEU A 43 0.90 7.18 7.49
C LEU A 43 -0.33 6.52 8.16
N VAL A 44 -0.64 6.91 9.39
CA VAL A 44 -1.86 6.47 10.09
C VAL A 44 -3.11 6.98 9.38
N ARG A 45 -3.14 8.27 9.01
CA ARG A 45 -4.24 8.86 8.24
C ARG A 45 -4.43 8.19 6.88
N GLU A 46 -3.34 7.79 6.23
CA GLU A 46 -3.33 7.04 4.96
C GLU A 46 -3.68 5.55 5.12
N ARG A 47 -3.96 5.08 6.34
CA ARG A 47 -4.15 3.64 6.69
C ARG A 47 -2.99 2.72 6.31
N ARG A 48 -1.80 3.28 6.06
CA ARG A 48 -0.55 2.50 5.92
C ARG A 48 -0.07 1.97 7.26
N LEU A 49 -0.45 2.65 8.36
CA LEU A 49 -0.33 2.16 9.74
C LEU A 49 -1.71 2.20 10.39
N LEU A 50 -2.05 1.22 11.23
CA LEU A 50 -3.30 1.19 11.98
C LEU A 50 -3.28 2.13 13.20
N GLY A 51 -2.09 2.54 13.65
CA GLY A 51 -1.95 3.42 14.79
C GLY A 51 -0.50 3.73 15.14
N ARG A 52 -0.31 4.42 16.28
CA ARG A 52 1.00 4.87 16.76
C ARG A 52 1.88 3.75 17.34
N ALA A 53 1.33 2.55 17.50
CA ALA A 53 2.07 1.33 17.83
C ALA A 53 2.64 0.63 16.58
N TYR A 54 2.57 1.29 15.42
CA TYR A 54 3.16 0.83 14.15
C TYR A 54 2.64 -0.50 13.62
N VAL A 55 1.44 -0.89 14.05
CA VAL A 55 0.76 -2.07 13.52
C VAL A 55 0.44 -1.83 12.04
N LEU A 56 0.92 -2.73 11.19
CA LEU A 56 0.64 -2.69 9.75
C LEU A 56 -0.77 -3.24 9.48
N PRO A 57 -1.50 -2.69 8.50
CA PRO A 57 -2.77 -3.26 8.07
C PRO A 57 -2.56 -4.69 7.54
N ASP A 58 -3.53 -5.56 7.78
CA ASP A 58 -3.57 -6.90 7.19
C ASP A 58 -3.62 -6.77 5.66
N ASN A 59 -2.69 -7.44 4.97
CA ASN A 59 -2.61 -7.37 3.53
C ASN A 59 -3.54 -8.45 2.97
N ARG A 60 -4.75 -8.09 2.57
CA ARG A 60 -5.70 -9.00 1.90
C ARG A 60 -5.42 -9.00 0.40
N PRO A 61 -4.69 -9.99 -0.15
CA PRO A 61 -4.46 -10.04 -1.58
C PRO A 61 -5.79 -10.23 -2.30
N ILE A 62 -6.09 -9.35 -3.26
CA ILE A 62 -7.21 -9.52 -4.18
C ILE A 62 -6.66 -10.17 -5.44
N LEU A 63 -7.11 -11.39 -5.74
CA LEU A 63 -6.84 -12.07 -6.99
C LEU A 63 -8.09 -11.95 -7.87
N CYS A 64 -7.97 -11.29 -9.02
CA CYS A 64 -9.04 -11.26 -10.01
C CYS A 64 -8.87 -12.43 -10.98
N VAL A 65 -9.87 -13.31 -11.07
CA VAL A 65 -9.96 -14.37 -12.07
C VAL A 65 -11.19 -14.09 -12.93
N GLY A 66 -10.99 -13.69 -14.17
CA GLY A 66 -12.06 -13.37 -15.12
C GLY A 66 -12.15 -14.39 -16.24
N ALA A 67 -13.38 -14.75 -16.61
CA ALA A 67 -13.71 -15.35 -17.90
C ALA A 67 -14.86 -14.55 -18.52
N ALA A 68 -14.67 -14.05 -19.73
CA ALA A 68 -15.72 -13.41 -20.50
C ALA A 68 -16.24 -14.42 -21.54
N ASN A 69 -17.53 -14.75 -21.48
CA ASN A 69 -18.19 -15.53 -22.53
C ASN A 69 -19.04 -14.60 -23.39
N LEU A 70 -18.82 -14.63 -24.70
CA LEU A 70 -19.59 -13.87 -25.68
C LEU A 70 -20.41 -14.85 -26.53
N ASP A 71 -21.66 -15.09 -26.16
CA ASP A 71 -22.59 -15.88 -26.96
C ASP A 71 -23.34 -14.97 -27.94
N ARG A 72 -23.21 -15.23 -29.24
CA ARG A 72 -23.94 -14.51 -30.29
C ARG A 72 -24.82 -15.49 -31.05
N LYS A 73 -26.13 -15.27 -31.01
CA LYS A 73 -27.07 -15.95 -31.90
C LYS A 73 -27.15 -15.18 -33.21
N LEU A 74 -26.67 -15.79 -34.28
CA LEU A 74 -26.86 -15.30 -35.64
C LEU A 74 -28.14 -15.92 -36.21
N ARG A 75 -28.90 -15.13 -36.98
CA ARG A 75 -30.03 -15.61 -37.79
C ARG A 75 -29.65 -15.46 -39.25
N ALA A 76 -29.98 -16.45 -40.07
CA ALA A 76 -29.82 -16.34 -41.51
C ALA A 76 -30.84 -15.34 -42.05
N GLU A 77 -30.42 -14.49 -42.99
CA GLU A 77 -31.29 -13.54 -43.69
C GLU A 77 -32.13 -14.21 -44.79
N GLY A 78 -31.86 -15.48 -45.10
CA GLY A 78 -32.54 -16.24 -46.14
C GLY A 78 -32.77 -17.70 -45.75
N THR A 79 -33.45 -18.42 -46.64
CA THR A 79 -33.75 -19.85 -46.45
C THR A 79 -32.46 -20.66 -46.51
N LEU A 80 -32.22 -21.47 -45.48
CA LEU A 80 -31.13 -22.45 -45.49
C LEU A 80 -31.51 -23.59 -46.43
N ALA A 81 -30.62 -23.91 -47.38
CA ALA A 81 -30.84 -24.91 -48.43
C ALA A 81 -30.98 -26.34 -47.89
#